data_AF-A0A6H1WZN6-F1
#
_entry.id   AF-A0A6H1WZN6-F1
#
_cell.length_a   1.000
_cell.length_b   1.000
_cell.length_c   1.000
_cell.angle_alpha   90.00
_cell.angle_beta   90.00
_cell.angle_gamma   90.00
#
_symmetry.space_group_name_H-M   'P 1'
#
loop_
_entity.id
_entity.type
_entity.pdbx_description
1 polymer ?
#
loop_
_entity_poly.entity_id
_entity_poly.type
_entity_poly.pdbx_seq_one_letter_code
_entity_poly.pdbx_strand_id
1 'polypeptide(L)'
;MMRILSTVEGEEWKDVENSLGILDFSECFDYIDYDRDSDGDIDFYKQVRVNEDIASNIVLLTIKVSNYFSDWINTIKIDNTITLKKDFKSLLKVEEDLFLTFNYTETLEKLYQVKNTCHIHGKLGEDLLFGHGNINDYYEDDMINYIGAENSLQKIRESLRKNTIGAIERNRNFFDNIDDSIDKIFSFGFSFSEVDLIYIKTICEKISNPNVRWYLNDFDSEKQREEYQNLIIKIGYIGTFGTYSVKK
;
A
#
# COMPACT_ATOMS: atom_id res chain seq x y z
N MET A 1 5.55 -26.66 -1.22
CA MET A 1 6.06 -25.28 -1.09
C MET A 1 4.85 -24.45 -0.70
N MET A 2 4.80 -23.96 0.54
CA MET A 2 3.65 -23.17 1.04
C MET A 2 3.52 -21.86 0.27
N ARG A 3 2.30 -21.53 -0.14
CA ARG A 3 2.00 -20.48 -1.12
C ARG A 3 1.26 -19.27 -0.54
N ILE A 4 1.47 -18.94 0.73
CA ILE A 4 0.81 -17.82 1.45
C ILE A 4 0.85 -16.49 0.65
N LEU A 5 1.94 -16.20 -0.06
CA LEU A 5 2.17 -14.95 -0.81
C LEU A 5 2.37 -15.14 -2.31
N SER A 6 1.91 -16.26 -2.88
CA SER A 6 2.19 -16.57 -4.30
C SER A 6 1.02 -16.32 -5.25
N THR A 7 -0.14 -15.98 -4.71
CA THR A 7 -1.38 -15.75 -5.46
C THR A 7 -1.73 -14.26 -5.44
N VAL A 8 -1.27 -13.56 -6.47
CA VAL A 8 -1.73 -12.19 -6.78
C VAL A 8 -2.59 -12.28 -8.03
N GLU A 9 -3.86 -11.90 -7.92
CA GLU A 9 -4.75 -11.81 -9.07
C GLU A 9 -4.75 -10.38 -9.61
N GLY A 10 -4.10 -10.18 -10.75
CA GLY A 10 -4.00 -8.89 -11.43
C GLY A 10 -2.56 -8.48 -11.75
N GLU A 11 -2.41 -7.31 -12.35
CA GLU A 11 -1.12 -6.76 -12.81
C GLU A 11 -0.76 -5.43 -12.15
N GLU A 12 -1.65 -4.87 -11.31
CA GLU A 12 -1.48 -3.57 -10.69
C GLU A 12 -0.94 -3.68 -9.26
N TRP A 13 -0.27 -2.60 -8.80
CA TRP A 13 0.28 -2.55 -7.45
C TRP A 13 -0.78 -2.78 -6.35
N LYS A 14 -2.01 -2.27 -6.57
CA LYS A 14 -3.13 -2.47 -5.64
C LYS A 14 -3.48 -3.96 -5.46
N ASP A 15 -3.21 -4.80 -6.45
CA ASP A 15 -3.54 -6.22 -6.41
C ASP A 15 -2.61 -6.95 -5.44
N VAL A 16 -1.32 -6.56 -5.40
CA VAL A 16 -0.36 -7.03 -4.38
C VAL A 16 -0.84 -6.64 -2.98
N GLU A 17 -1.30 -5.40 -2.80
CA GLU A 17 -1.78 -4.91 -1.50
C GLU A 17 -3.06 -5.60 -1.06
N ASN A 18 -3.97 -5.90 -1.99
CA ASN A 18 -5.18 -6.66 -1.72
C ASN A 18 -4.87 -8.10 -1.32
N SER A 19 -3.98 -8.78 -2.06
CA SER A 19 -3.54 -10.13 -1.72
C SER A 19 -2.87 -10.22 -0.35
N LEU A 20 -2.06 -9.21 0.02
CA LEU A 20 -1.47 -9.14 1.36
C LEU A 20 -2.53 -9.00 2.47
N GLY A 21 -3.70 -8.43 2.16
CA GLY A 21 -4.80 -8.28 3.10
C GLY A 21 -5.66 -9.52 3.29
N ILE A 22 -5.61 -10.47 2.35
CA ILE A 22 -6.47 -11.66 2.34
C ILE A 22 -5.57 -12.89 2.22
N LEU A 23 -4.65 -13.04 3.18
CA LEU A 23 -3.75 -14.18 3.22
C LEU A 23 -4.52 -15.47 3.48
N ASP A 24 -4.33 -16.43 2.59
CA ASP A 24 -4.83 -17.78 2.77
C ASP A 24 -3.83 -18.62 3.57
N PHE A 25 -4.25 -19.01 4.77
CA PHE A 25 -3.45 -19.84 5.67
C PHE A 25 -3.83 -21.33 5.60
N SER A 26 -4.84 -21.73 4.82
CA SER A 26 -5.31 -23.12 4.74
C SER A 26 -4.18 -24.12 4.47
N GLU A 27 -3.33 -23.84 3.47
CA GLU A 27 -2.17 -24.67 3.15
C GLU A 27 -1.19 -24.88 4.32
N CYS A 28 -1.21 -24.02 5.33
CA CYS A 28 -0.35 -24.14 6.51
C CYS A 28 -0.86 -25.22 7.48
N PHE A 29 -2.16 -25.48 7.48
CA PHE A 29 -2.83 -26.33 8.46
C PHE A 29 -3.45 -27.59 7.84
N ASP A 30 -3.71 -27.61 6.53
CA ASP A 30 -4.38 -28.71 5.81
C ASP A 30 -3.60 -30.03 5.78
N TYR A 31 -2.28 -29.99 6.02
CA TYR A 31 -1.41 -31.18 5.97
C TYR A 31 -1.17 -31.84 7.33
N ILE A 32 -1.92 -31.46 8.36
CA ILE A 32 -1.76 -32.02 9.71
C ILE A 32 -2.69 -33.22 9.86
N ASP A 33 -2.11 -34.42 10.00
CA ASP A 33 -2.87 -35.58 10.45
C ASP A 33 -3.33 -35.34 11.89
N TYR A 34 -4.65 -35.39 12.13
CA TYR A 34 -5.21 -35.28 13.47
C TYR A 34 -4.69 -36.42 14.34
N ASP A 35 -3.91 -36.06 15.35
CA ASP A 35 -3.47 -36.99 16.36
C ASP A 35 -4.67 -37.55 17.12
N ARG A 36 -4.63 -38.85 17.38
CA ARG A 36 -5.64 -39.54 18.17
C ARG A 36 -5.09 -39.87 19.56
N ASP A 37 -5.93 -39.70 20.57
CA ASP A 37 -5.63 -40.13 21.92
C ASP A 37 -5.69 -41.67 22.06
N SER A 38 -5.52 -42.17 23.28
CA SER A 38 -5.58 -43.60 23.57
C SER A 38 -6.93 -44.25 23.27
N ASP A 39 -8.00 -43.45 23.20
CA ASP A 39 -9.37 -43.90 22.95
C ASP A 39 -9.74 -43.80 21.46
N GLY A 40 -8.83 -43.24 20.63
CA GLY A 40 -9.01 -43.11 19.19
C GLY A 40 -9.73 -41.83 18.77
N ASP A 41 -10.05 -40.95 19.73
CA ASP A 41 -10.65 -39.63 19.53
C ASP A 41 -9.57 -38.60 19.21
N ILE A 42 -9.95 -37.48 18.60
CA ILE A 42 -8.99 -36.41 18.25
C ILE A 42 -8.43 -35.77 19.53
N ASP A 43 -7.11 -35.76 19.67
CA ASP A 43 -6.42 -35.06 20.76
C ASP A 43 -6.37 -33.55 20.46
N PHE A 44 -7.41 -32.84 20.91
CA PHE A 44 -7.53 -31.40 20.75
C PHE A 44 -6.38 -30.63 21.41
N TYR A 45 -5.85 -31.10 22.54
CA TYR A 45 -4.75 -30.40 23.22
C TYR A 45 -3.46 -30.48 22.42
N LYS A 46 -3.22 -31.62 21.76
CA LYS A 46 -2.07 -31.79 20.87
C LYS A 46 -2.24 -30.96 19.60
N GLN A 47 -3.45 -30.95 19.02
CA GLN A 47 -3.75 -30.13 17.84
C GLN A 47 -3.52 -28.63 18.07
N VAL A 48 -3.97 -28.10 19.22
CA VAL A 48 -3.74 -26.69 19.59
C VAL A 48 -2.24 -26.37 19.60
N ARG A 49 -1.40 -27.21 20.22
CA ARG A 49 0.06 -26.99 20.27
C ARG A 49 0.70 -27.03 18.88
N VAL A 50 0.27 -27.96 18.02
CA VAL A 50 0.78 -28.04 16.65
C VAL A 50 0.42 -26.78 15.86
N ASN A 51 -0.83 -26.30 15.99
CA ASN A 51 -1.27 -25.07 15.35
C ASN A 51 -0.49 -23.85 15.87
N GLU A 52 -0.27 -23.75 17.18
CA GLU A 52 0.55 -22.70 17.81
C GLU A 52 1.99 -22.69 17.24
N ASP A 53 2.62 -23.86 17.12
CA ASP A 53 3.98 -24.01 16.60
C ASP A 53 4.06 -23.61 15.11
N ILE A 54 3.09 -24.04 14.30
CA ILE A 54 3.00 -23.66 12.87
C ILE A 54 2.83 -22.16 12.75
N ALA A 55 1.87 -21.58 13.45
CA ALA A 55 1.57 -20.15 13.37
C ALA A 55 2.77 -19.29 13.82
N SER A 56 3.47 -19.73 14.87
CA SER A 56 4.69 -19.06 15.35
C SER A 56 5.80 -19.04 14.29
N ASN A 57 5.96 -20.12 13.52
CA ASN A 57 6.89 -20.16 12.40
C ASN A 57 6.49 -19.23 11.26
N ILE A 58 5.18 -19.11 10.96
CA ILE A 58 4.69 -18.20 9.92
C ILE A 58 4.95 -16.75 10.31
N VAL A 59 4.72 -16.36 11.59
CA VAL A 59 5.03 -15.01 12.09
C VAL A 59 6.48 -14.63 11.79
N LEU A 60 7.43 -15.53 12.02
CA LEU A 60 8.86 -15.29 11.73
C LEU A 60 9.15 -15.11 10.24
N LEU A 61 8.40 -15.79 9.36
CA LEU A 61 8.53 -15.64 7.92
C LEU A 61 7.95 -14.31 7.43
N THR A 62 6.83 -13.87 8.00
CA THR A 62 6.20 -12.58 7.64
C THR A 62 7.15 -11.40 7.88
N ILE A 63 7.94 -11.41 8.95
CA ILE A 63 8.96 -10.38 9.20
C ILE A 63 9.98 -10.28 8.05
N LYS A 64 10.27 -11.40 7.37
CA LYS A 64 11.20 -11.40 6.24
C LYS A 64 10.60 -10.79 4.97
N VAL A 65 9.27 -10.69 4.86
CA VAL A 65 8.61 -10.11 3.68
C VAL A 65 9.02 -8.65 3.49
N SER A 66 9.00 -7.86 4.56
CA SER A 66 9.46 -6.46 4.53
C SER A 66 10.94 -6.33 4.19
N ASN A 67 11.78 -7.28 4.65
CA ASN A 67 13.20 -7.32 4.29
C ASN A 67 13.40 -7.63 2.80
N TYR A 68 12.72 -8.65 2.27
CA TYR A 68 12.78 -8.98 0.85
C TYR A 68 12.22 -7.85 -0.02
N PHE A 69 11.20 -7.15 0.47
CA PHE A 69 10.68 -5.96 -0.18
C PHE A 69 11.75 -4.86 -0.27
N SER A 70 12.41 -4.55 0.85
CA SER A 70 13.53 -3.59 0.90
C SER A 70 14.69 -4.01 -0.01
N ASP A 71 15.07 -5.29 0.02
CA ASP A 71 16.11 -5.87 -0.82
C ASP A 71 15.76 -5.72 -2.30
N TRP A 72 14.50 -5.99 -2.67
CA TRP A 72 14.01 -5.81 -4.04
C TRP A 72 14.11 -4.34 -4.48
N ILE A 73 13.67 -3.39 -3.65
CA ILE A 73 13.81 -1.95 -3.94
C ILE A 73 15.28 -1.57 -4.17
N ASN A 74 16.20 -2.12 -3.38
CA ASN A 74 17.65 -1.90 -3.52
C ASN A 74 18.23 -2.43 -4.86
N THR A 75 17.54 -3.35 -5.54
CA THR A 75 17.95 -3.80 -6.88
C THR A 75 17.59 -2.82 -7.98
N ILE A 76 16.66 -1.88 -7.73
CA ILE A 76 16.15 -0.95 -8.73
C ILE A 76 17.15 0.19 -8.92
N LYS A 77 17.85 0.19 -10.05
CA LYS A 77 18.83 1.23 -10.39
C LYS A 77 18.15 2.43 -11.03
N ILE A 78 18.28 3.59 -10.40
CA ILE A 78 17.87 4.88 -10.96
C ILE A 78 19.13 5.59 -11.44
N ASP A 79 19.45 5.41 -12.73
CA ASP A 79 20.64 5.97 -13.36
C ASP A 79 20.34 6.63 -14.71
N ASN A 80 21.38 7.11 -15.37
CA ASN A 80 21.31 7.85 -16.63
C ASN A 80 20.89 6.99 -17.85
N THR A 81 20.69 5.68 -17.69
CA THR A 81 20.17 4.82 -18.76
C THR A 81 18.64 4.94 -18.90
N ILE A 82 17.95 5.48 -17.90
CA ILE A 82 16.51 5.68 -17.92
C ILE A 82 16.16 6.87 -18.83
N THR A 83 15.31 6.62 -19.83
CA THR A 83 14.80 7.66 -20.72
C THR A 83 13.89 8.63 -19.97
N LEU A 84 14.36 9.87 -19.81
CA LEU A 84 13.59 10.94 -19.19
C LEU A 84 12.34 11.28 -20.00
N LYS A 85 11.16 11.21 -19.37
CA LYS A 85 9.91 11.71 -19.96
C LYS A 85 9.93 13.25 -19.97
N LYS A 86 10.33 13.84 -21.10
CA LYS A 86 10.46 15.29 -21.27
C LYS A 86 9.15 16.02 -21.02
N ASP A 87 8.03 15.47 -21.49
CA ASP A 87 6.72 16.06 -21.31
C ASP A 87 6.33 16.10 -19.82
N PHE A 88 6.59 15.02 -19.06
CA PHE A 88 6.41 15.03 -17.61
C PHE A 88 7.31 16.06 -16.94
N LYS A 89 8.60 16.10 -17.29
CA LYS A 89 9.54 17.10 -16.74
C LYS A 89 9.07 18.53 -16.99
N SER A 90 8.44 18.80 -18.15
CA SER A 90 7.94 20.13 -18.49
C SER A 90 6.75 20.59 -17.65
N LEU A 91 6.06 19.66 -16.98
CA LEU A 91 4.98 19.97 -16.04
C LEU A 91 5.50 20.38 -14.65
N LEU A 92 6.74 20.01 -14.32
CA LEU A 92 7.28 20.16 -12.98
C LEU A 92 7.96 21.51 -12.80
N LYS A 93 7.64 22.18 -11.69
CA LYS A 93 8.46 23.24 -11.13
C LYS A 93 9.22 22.70 -9.92
N VAL A 94 10.39 22.13 -10.19
CA VAL A 94 11.16 21.28 -9.25
C VAL A 94 11.53 21.93 -7.90
N GLU A 95 11.47 23.26 -7.80
CA GLU A 95 11.72 24.05 -6.58
C GLU A 95 10.45 24.59 -5.93
N GLU A 96 9.36 24.74 -6.68
CA GLU A 96 8.12 25.42 -6.24
C GLU A 96 7.02 24.43 -5.87
N ASP A 97 6.90 23.33 -6.62
CA ASP A 97 5.82 22.37 -6.45
C ASP A 97 6.05 21.47 -5.22
N LEU A 98 4.95 21.00 -4.64
CA LEU A 98 4.93 19.98 -3.59
C LEU A 98 4.75 18.59 -4.21
N PHE A 99 5.62 17.65 -3.86
CA PHE A 99 5.58 16.30 -4.42
C PHE A 99 5.26 15.26 -3.34
N LEU A 100 4.06 14.68 -3.39
CA LEU A 100 3.73 13.47 -2.64
C LEU A 100 4.00 12.25 -3.52
N THR A 101 4.89 11.36 -3.10
CA THR A 101 5.21 10.14 -3.84
C THR A 101 4.92 8.89 -3.02
N PHE A 102 4.35 7.90 -3.71
CA PHE A 102 4.07 6.56 -3.20
C PHE A 102 5.19 5.58 -3.58
N ASN A 103 6.16 6.02 -4.39
CA ASN A 103 7.32 5.22 -4.78
C ASN A 103 8.35 5.16 -3.64
N TYR A 104 8.95 3.99 -3.47
CA TYR A 104 10.00 3.71 -2.50
C TYR A 104 11.42 4.06 -3.02
N THR A 105 11.54 4.50 -4.28
CA THR A 105 12.79 4.89 -4.93
C THR A 105 12.87 6.40 -5.11
N GLU A 106 14.09 6.94 -5.16
CA GLU A 106 14.37 8.37 -5.37
C GLU A 106 14.27 8.79 -6.85
N THR A 107 13.24 8.32 -7.55
CA THR A 107 13.08 8.54 -9.00
C THR A 107 12.91 10.02 -9.34
N LEU A 108 12.12 10.75 -8.54
CA LEU A 108 11.88 12.18 -8.74
C LEU A 108 13.15 13.00 -8.47
N GLU A 109 13.87 12.67 -7.42
CA GLU A 109 15.07 13.39 -7.02
C GLU A 109 16.23 13.12 -7.98
N LYS A 110 16.47 11.84 -8.36
CA LYS A 110 17.63 11.48 -9.20
C LYS A 110 17.43 11.81 -10.68
N LEU A 111 16.25 11.56 -11.27
CA LEU A 111 16.02 11.81 -12.70
C LEU A 111 15.47 13.20 -12.99
N TYR A 112 14.55 13.67 -12.15
CA TYR A 112 13.85 14.94 -12.38
C TYR A 112 14.43 16.11 -11.58
N GLN A 113 15.37 15.85 -10.65
CA GLN A 113 16.01 16.86 -9.80
C GLN A 113 15.01 17.62 -8.92
N VAL A 114 13.92 16.95 -8.57
CA VAL A 114 12.95 17.47 -7.60
C VAL A 114 13.59 17.53 -6.22
N LYS A 115 13.40 18.63 -5.50
CA LYS A 115 13.97 18.80 -4.15
C LYS A 115 12.97 18.51 -3.03
N ASN A 116 11.72 18.90 -3.20
CA ASN A 116 10.69 18.84 -2.14
C ASN A 116 9.81 17.60 -2.30
N THR A 117 10.38 16.41 -2.09
CA THR A 117 9.67 15.13 -2.21
C THR A 117 9.34 14.52 -0.85
N CYS A 118 8.06 14.27 -0.62
CA CYS A 118 7.53 13.53 0.51
C CYS A 118 7.26 12.07 0.10
N HIS A 119 8.11 11.15 0.56
CA HIS A 119 7.86 9.71 0.43
C HIS A 119 6.89 9.26 1.53
N ILE A 120 5.59 9.25 1.23
CA ILE A 120 4.56 8.97 2.25
C ILE A 120 4.72 7.59 2.88
N HIS A 121 5.24 6.63 2.10
CA HIS A 121 5.52 5.26 2.53
C HIS A 121 7.00 5.00 2.85
N GLY A 122 7.82 6.05 3.00
CA GLY A 122 9.26 5.93 3.17
C GLY A 122 9.98 5.54 1.88
N LYS A 123 11.30 5.64 1.90
CA LYS A 123 12.19 5.22 0.80
C LYS A 123 13.31 4.32 1.29
N LEU A 124 14.04 3.72 0.34
CA LEU A 124 15.18 2.86 0.65
C LEU A 124 16.13 3.51 1.68
N GLY A 125 16.39 2.80 2.78
CA GLY A 125 17.18 3.30 3.93
C GLY A 125 16.35 3.86 5.08
N GLU A 126 15.03 3.97 4.92
CA GLU A 126 14.06 4.37 5.94
C GLU A 126 13.10 3.20 6.28
N ASP A 127 12.21 3.43 7.24
CA ASP A 127 11.12 2.50 7.55
C ASP A 127 10.07 2.50 6.44
N LEU A 128 10.07 1.44 5.61
CA LEU A 128 9.13 1.28 4.50
C LEU A 128 7.74 0.88 5.00
N LEU A 129 6.72 1.62 4.56
CA LEU A 129 5.32 1.30 4.81
C LEU A 129 4.74 0.46 3.66
N PHE A 130 5.11 -0.82 3.65
CA PHE A 130 4.59 -1.81 2.72
C PHE A 130 3.53 -2.68 3.39
N GLY A 131 2.41 -2.96 2.70
CA GLY A 131 1.33 -3.72 3.30
C GLY A 131 -0.05 -3.52 2.68
N HIS A 132 -1.08 -3.93 3.42
CA HIS A 132 -2.48 -3.86 3.03
C HIS A 132 -3.31 -2.88 3.86
N GLY A 133 -4.50 -2.53 3.36
CA GLY A 133 -5.50 -1.72 4.06
C GLY A 133 -6.65 -2.50 4.71
N ASN A 134 -6.69 -3.83 4.59
CA ASN A 134 -7.78 -4.65 5.11
C ASN A 134 -7.99 -4.45 6.63
N ILE A 135 -9.18 -3.99 7.02
CA ILE A 135 -9.63 -3.75 8.39
C ILE A 135 -10.51 -4.87 8.97
N ASN A 136 -10.82 -5.89 8.18
CA ASN A 136 -11.68 -6.99 8.61
C ASN A 136 -11.02 -7.77 9.76
N ASP A 137 -11.87 -8.21 10.68
CA ASP A 137 -11.48 -9.10 11.76
C ASP A 137 -11.78 -10.55 11.36
N TYR A 138 -10.75 -11.40 11.44
CA TYR A 138 -10.82 -12.83 11.10
C TYR A 138 -10.67 -13.70 12.34
N TYR A 139 -10.66 -13.12 13.56
CA TYR A 139 -10.35 -13.84 14.78
C TYR A 139 -11.29 -15.02 15.03
N GLU A 140 -12.60 -14.83 14.87
CA GLU A 140 -13.59 -15.90 15.08
C GLU A 140 -13.44 -17.03 14.05
N ASP A 141 -13.24 -16.69 12.77
CA ASP A 141 -13.00 -17.67 11.71
C ASP A 141 -11.70 -18.46 11.96
N ASP A 142 -10.63 -17.77 12.36
CA ASP A 142 -9.36 -18.41 12.71
C ASP A 142 -9.51 -19.30 13.95
N MET A 143 -10.33 -18.91 14.94
CA MET A 143 -10.60 -19.73 16.13
C MET A 143 -11.36 -21.02 15.79
N ILE A 144 -12.29 -20.95 14.84
CA ILE A 144 -13.06 -22.11 14.37
C ILE A 144 -12.18 -23.07 13.57
N ASN A 145 -11.39 -22.54 12.64
CA ASN A 145 -10.64 -23.35 11.67
C ASN A 145 -9.24 -23.74 12.16
N TYR A 146 -8.61 -22.92 13.00
CA TYR A 146 -7.20 -23.02 13.37
C TYR A 146 -6.98 -22.74 14.87
N ILE A 147 -7.77 -23.37 15.75
CA ILE A 147 -7.68 -23.17 17.20
C ILE A 147 -6.23 -23.25 17.71
N GLY A 148 -5.80 -22.25 18.49
CA GLY A 148 -4.42 -22.06 18.96
C GLY A 148 -3.59 -21.13 18.08
N ALA A 149 -3.94 -20.97 16.79
CA ALA A 149 -3.21 -20.13 15.86
C ALA A 149 -3.78 -18.70 15.74
N GLU A 150 -5.02 -18.45 16.18
CA GLU A 150 -5.77 -17.22 15.91
C GLU A 150 -5.00 -15.95 16.29
N ASN A 151 -4.37 -15.95 17.45
CA ASN A 151 -3.57 -14.83 17.93
C ASN A 151 -2.34 -14.57 17.06
N SER A 152 -1.69 -15.61 16.55
CA SER A 152 -0.50 -15.51 15.70
C SER A 152 -0.87 -15.10 14.27
N LEU A 153 -1.97 -15.63 13.74
CA LEU A 153 -2.52 -15.22 12.44
C LEU A 153 -2.98 -13.76 12.46
N GLN A 154 -3.62 -13.31 13.55
CA GLN A 154 -3.94 -11.90 13.74
C GLN A 154 -2.67 -11.03 13.78
N LYS A 155 -1.62 -11.44 14.51
CA LYS A 155 -0.33 -10.73 14.53
C LYS A 155 0.29 -10.60 13.14
N ILE A 156 0.20 -11.64 12.30
CA ILE A 156 0.68 -11.59 10.92
C ILE A 156 -0.05 -10.50 10.12
N ARG A 157 -1.40 -10.51 10.17
CA ARG A 157 -2.23 -9.53 9.46
C ARG A 157 -1.94 -8.10 9.95
N GLU A 158 -1.86 -7.88 11.27
CA GLU A 158 -1.52 -6.56 11.81
C GLU A 158 -0.10 -6.11 11.44
N SER A 159 0.88 -7.02 11.38
CA SER A 159 2.25 -6.68 11.00
C SER A 159 2.40 -6.24 9.53
N LEU A 160 1.47 -6.66 8.67
CA LEU A 160 1.39 -6.28 7.25
C LEU A 160 0.34 -5.20 6.99
N ARG A 161 -0.34 -4.69 8.02
CA ARG A 161 -1.31 -3.61 7.87
C ARG A 161 -0.57 -2.27 7.78
N LYS A 162 -0.89 -1.48 6.75
CA LYS A 162 -0.35 -0.13 6.63
C LYS A 162 -0.92 0.76 7.73
N ASN A 163 -0.05 1.28 8.60
CA ASN A 163 -0.38 2.38 9.49
C ASN A 163 -0.39 3.72 8.73
N THR A 164 -1.42 3.95 7.92
CA THR A 164 -1.57 5.16 7.09
C THR A 164 -1.77 6.43 7.93
N ILE A 165 -2.42 6.31 9.09
CA ILE A 165 -2.51 7.41 10.07
C ILE A 165 -1.11 7.80 10.56
N GLY A 166 -0.29 6.83 10.96
CA GLY A 166 1.09 7.07 11.35
C GLY A 166 1.93 7.67 10.22
N ALA A 167 1.65 7.31 8.96
CA ALA A 167 2.30 7.89 7.80
C ALA A 167 1.99 9.39 7.63
N ILE A 168 0.73 9.78 7.82
CA ILE A 168 0.32 11.20 7.83
C ILE A 168 1.05 11.95 8.95
N GLU A 169 1.09 11.37 10.15
CA GLU A 169 1.73 12.00 11.31
C GLU A 169 3.24 12.18 11.12
N ARG A 170 3.94 11.17 10.60
CA ARG A 170 5.38 11.27 10.28
C ARG A 170 5.67 12.33 9.23
N ASN A 171 4.74 12.53 8.29
CA ASN A 171 4.87 13.46 7.17
C ASN A 171 4.05 14.74 7.37
N ARG A 172 3.70 15.10 8.61
CA ARG A 172 2.85 16.25 8.91
C ARG A 172 3.38 17.55 8.30
N ASN A 173 4.70 17.74 8.29
CA ASN A 173 5.35 18.89 7.67
C ASN A 173 4.98 19.06 6.19
N PHE A 174 4.80 17.96 5.44
CA PHE A 174 4.33 18.04 4.05
C PHE A 174 2.88 18.54 4.00
N PHE A 175 1.99 17.93 4.76
CA PHE A 175 0.57 18.28 4.78
C PHE A 175 0.30 19.69 5.34
N ASP A 176 1.14 20.19 6.24
CA ASP A 176 1.04 21.55 6.78
C ASP A 176 1.49 22.62 5.80
N ASN A 177 2.28 22.27 4.78
CA ASN A 177 2.62 23.16 3.68
C ASN A 177 1.57 23.20 2.56
N ILE A 178 0.49 22.40 2.67
CA ILE A 178 -0.63 22.44 1.73
C ILE A 178 -1.58 23.55 2.18
N ASP A 179 -1.79 24.54 1.31
CA ASP A 179 -2.70 25.66 1.53
C ASP A 179 -3.34 26.15 0.22
N ASP A 180 -4.14 27.22 0.32
CA ASP A 180 -4.88 27.80 -0.81
C ASP A 180 -3.99 28.52 -1.85
N SER A 181 -2.66 28.55 -1.68
CA SER A 181 -1.73 29.03 -2.72
C SER A 181 -1.59 28.04 -3.88
N ILE A 182 -1.95 26.77 -3.66
CA ILE A 182 -2.00 25.75 -4.71
C ILE A 182 -3.09 26.11 -5.72
N ASP A 183 -2.75 26.18 -7.00
CA ASP A 183 -3.70 26.40 -8.10
C ASP A 183 -4.09 25.08 -8.80
N LYS A 184 -3.21 24.08 -8.76
CA LYS A 184 -3.36 22.82 -9.50
C LYS A 184 -2.84 21.62 -8.72
N ILE A 185 -3.52 20.50 -8.90
CA ILE A 185 -3.10 19.18 -8.38
C ILE A 185 -2.93 18.26 -9.58
N PHE A 186 -1.88 17.45 -9.62
CA PHE A 186 -1.64 16.46 -10.67
C PHE A 186 -1.52 15.06 -10.07
N SER A 187 -2.26 14.10 -10.61
CA SER A 187 -2.08 12.68 -10.31
C SER A 187 -1.40 11.98 -11.48
N PHE A 188 -0.29 11.28 -11.22
CA PHE A 188 0.49 10.57 -12.23
C PHE A 188 0.74 9.12 -11.76
N GLY A 189 0.19 8.14 -12.47
CA GLY A 189 0.34 6.72 -12.13
C GLY A 189 -0.25 6.33 -10.78
N PHE A 190 -1.31 7.02 -10.34
CA PHE A 190 -1.94 6.81 -9.03
C PHE A 190 -3.32 6.17 -9.22
N SER A 191 -3.53 5.00 -8.60
CA SER A 191 -4.72 4.16 -8.81
C SER A 191 -5.89 4.46 -7.86
N PHE A 192 -5.74 5.41 -6.93
CA PHE A 192 -6.74 5.76 -5.91
C PHE A 192 -7.28 4.54 -5.14
N SER A 193 -6.36 3.64 -4.76
CA SER A 193 -6.68 2.47 -3.92
C SER A 193 -7.34 2.91 -2.61
N GLU A 194 -8.24 2.09 -2.06
CA GLU A 194 -8.99 2.41 -0.84
C GLU A 194 -8.06 2.75 0.34
N VAL A 195 -6.95 2.01 0.47
CA VAL A 195 -5.98 2.21 1.55
C VAL A 195 -5.29 3.57 1.48
N ASP A 196 -5.08 4.11 0.27
CA ASP A 196 -4.38 5.38 0.04
C ASP A 196 -5.31 6.60 -0.01
N LEU A 197 -6.65 6.39 -0.07
CA LEU A 197 -7.64 7.47 -0.11
C LEU A 197 -7.54 8.42 1.09
N ILE A 198 -7.04 7.94 2.22
CA ILE A 198 -6.86 8.78 3.42
C ILE A 198 -5.90 9.94 3.17
N TYR A 199 -4.83 9.74 2.40
CA TYR A 199 -3.90 10.82 2.05
C TYR A 199 -4.57 11.85 1.15
N ILE A 200 -5.37 11.38 0.19
CA ILE A 200 -6.13 12.23 -0.72
C ILE A 200 -7.17 13.04 0.06
N LYS A 201 -7.85 12.42 1.02
CA LYS A 201 -8.77 13.09 1.93
C LYS A 201 -8.06 14.20 2.72
N THR A 202 -6.90 13.92 3.30
CA THR A 202 -6.11 14.93 4.03
C THR A 202 -5.70 16.10 3.14
N ILE A 203 -5.35 15.86 1.87
CA ILE A 203 -5.09 16.93 0.88
C ILE A 203 -6.36 17.77 0.66
N CYS A 204 -7.51 17.13 0.42
CA CYS A 204 -8.78 17.83 0.22
C CYS A 204 -9.19 18.67 1.43
N GLU A 205 -8.96 18.18 2.65
CA GLU A 205 -9.26 18.92 3.89
C GLU A 205 -8.41 20.20 4.06
N LYS A 206 -7.22 20.23 3.46
CA LYS A 206 -6.31 21.40 3.48
C LYS A 206 -6.65 22.44 2.42
N ILE A 207 -7.33 22.05 1.33
CA ILE A 207 -7.62 22.92 0.19
C ILE A 207 -9.06 23.41 0.27
N SER A 208 -9.24 24.69 0.61
CA SER A 208 -10.55 25.34 0.72
C SER A 208 -10.94 26.15 -0.53
N ASN A 209 -9.99 26.38 -1.44
CA ASN A 209 -10.22 27.13 -2.67
C ASN A 209 -10.91 26.27 -3.76
N PRO A 210 -12.15 26.60 -4.17
CA PRO A 210 -12.87 25.85 -5.20
C PRO A 210 -12.33 26.07 -6.63
N ASN A 211 -11.39 27.01 -6.82
CA ASN A 211 -10.78 27.25 -8.12
C ASN A 211 -9.59 26.32 -8.41
N VAL A 212 -9.16 25.52 -7.43
CA VAL A 212 -8.11 24.53 -7.63
C VAL A 212 -8.59 23.52 -8.67
N ARG A 213 -7.69 23.17 -9.60
CA ARG A 213 -7.99 22.20 -10.66
C ARG A 213 -7.15 20.93 -10.49
N TRP A 214 -7.83 19.80 -10.40
CA TRP A 214 -7.21 18.48 -10.29
C TRP A 214 -7.09 17.84 -11.67
N TYR A 215 -5.87 17.57 -12.10
CA TYR A 215 -5.53 16.99 -13.39
C TYR A 215 -5.28 15.49 -13.27
N LEU A 216 -6.06 14.71 -14.01
CA LEU A 216 -5.90 13.26 -14.15
C LEU A 216 -5.22 12.95 -15.49
N ASN A 217 -4.31 11.99 -15.49
CA ASN A 217 -3.56 11.62 -16.69
C ASN A 217 -4.47 10.89 -17.69
N ASP A 218 -4.35 11.19 -18.99
CA ASP A 218 -5.16 10.59 -20.04
C ASP A 218 -4.71 9.19 -20.49
N PHE A 219 -3.69 8.62 -19.84
CA PHE A 219 -3.32 7.22 -19.95
C PHE A 219 -4.48 6.29 -19.54
N ASP A 220 -5.20 6.63 -18.47
CA ASP A 220 -6.38 5.90 -18.01
C ASP A 220 -7.59 6.23 -18.89
N SER A 221 -8.50 5.28 -19.08
CA SER A 221 -9.72 5.50 -19.86
C SER A 221 -10.60 6.61 -19.27
N GLU A 222 -11.44 7.23 -20.10
CA GLU A 222 -12.39 8.25 -19.63
C GLU A 222 -13.26 7.74 -18.48
N LYS A 223 -13.79 6.52 -18.62
CA LYS A 223 -14.57 5.84 -17.57
C LYS A 223 -13.77 5.72 -16.26
N GLN A 224 -12.51 5.28 -16.34
CA GLN A 224 -11.66 5.14 -15.15
C GLN A 224 -11.40 6.48 -14.47
N ARG A 225 -11.17 7.54 -15.27
CA ARG A 225 -11.02 8.90 -14.74
C ARG A 225 -12.30 9.42 -14.10
N GLU A 226 -13.47 9.13 -14.66
CA GLU A 226 -14.76 9.47 -14.03
C GLU A 226 -14.94 8.77 -12.68
N GLU A 227 -14.54 7.51 -12.57
CA GLU A 227 -14.53 6.77 -11.29
C GLU A 227 -13.62 7.46 -10.25
N TYR A 228 -12.41 7.87 -10.65
CA TYR A 228 -11.50 8.63 -9.78
C TYR A 228 -12.09 9.98 -9.37
N GLN A 229 -12.68 10.72 -10.30
CA GLN A 229 -13.34 12.00 -9.99
C GLN A 229 -14.46 11.83 -8.96
N ASN A 230 -15.31 10.82 -9.14
CA ASN A 230 -16.38 10.50 -8.20
C ASN A 230 -15.84 10.15 -6.80
N LEU A 231 -14.75 9.39 -6.72
CA LEU A 231 -14.08 9.09 -5.45
C LEU A 231 -13.53 10.35 -4.79
N ILE A 232 -12.82 11.19 -5.54
CA ILE A 232 -12.20 12.44 -5.05
C ILE A 232 -13.28 13.44 -4.58
N ILE A 233 -14.40 13.56 -5.30
CA ILE A 233 -15.57 14.35 -4.88
C ILE A 233 -16.16 13.78 -3.59
N LYS A 234 -16.38 12.46 -3.53
CA LYS A 234 -16.98 11.79 -2.36
C LYS A 234 -16.19 12.03 -1.07
N ILE A 235 -14.87 12.16 -1.16
CA ILE A 235 -13.99 12.42 0.01
C ILE A 235 -13.80 13.91 0.30
N GLY A 236 -14.48 14.81 -0.42
CA GLY A 236 -14.61 16.22 -0.03
C GLY A 236 -13.94 17.23 -0.96
N TYR A 237 -13.44 16.83 -2.13
CA TYR A 237 -12.89 17.81 -3.08
C TYR A 237 -14.00 18.67 -3.69
N ILE A 238 -13.80 19.99 -3.65
CA ILE A 238 -14.77 21.00 -4.12
C ILE A 238 -14.35 21.72 -5.41
N GLY A 239 -13.18 21.38 -5.95
CA GLY A 239 -12.61 22.03 -7.12
C GLY A 239 -13.12 21.47 -8.45
N THR A 240 -12.42 21.81 -9.53
CA THR A 240 -12.73 21.30 -10.88
C THR A 240 -11.71 20.27 -11.34
N PHE A 241 -12.06 19.50 -12.37
CA PHE A 241 -11.18 18.50 -12.97
C PHE A 241 -10.66 18.91 -14.34
N GLY A 242 -9.45 18.46 -14.66
CA GLY A 242 -8.83 18.57 -15.97
C GLY A 242 -8.16 17.27 -16.37
N THR A 243 -7.71 17.20 -17.61
CA THR A 243 -6.90 16.11 -18.12
C THR A 243 -5.58 16.64 -18.66
N TYR A 244 -4.55 15.80 -18.63
CA TYR A 244 -3.24 16.11 -19.20
C TYR A 244 -2.60 14.85 -19.78
N SER A 245 -1.68 15.04 -20.71
CA SER A 245 -1.00 13.95 -21.40
C SER A 245 0.48 13.95 -21.11
N VAL A 246 1.05 12.76 -20.96
CA VAL A 246 2.50 12.54 -20.97
C VAL A 246 2.76 11.45 -21.99
N LYS A 247 3.55 11.74 -23.03
CA LYS A 247 3.84 10.75 -24.07
C LYS A 247 4.51 9.50 -23.47
N LYS A 248 4.14 8.35 -24.03
CA LYS A 248 4.73 7.05 -23.69
C LYS A 248 6.22 7.06 -24.01
#